data_AF-A0AAW1S4C1-F1
#
_entry.id   AF-A0AAW1S4C1-F1
#
_cell.length_a   1.000
_cell.length_b   1.000
_cell.length_c   1.000
_cell.angle_alpha   90.00
_cell.angle_beta   90.00
_cell.angle_gamma   90.00
#
_symmetry.space_group_name_H-M   'P 1'
#
loop_
_entity.id
_entity.type
_entity.pdbx_description
1 polymer ?
#
loop_
_entity_poly.entity_id
_entity_poly.type
_entity_poly.pdbx_seq_one_letter_code
_entity_poly.pdbx_strand_id
1 'polypeptide(L)'
;MVWKGPDIIQEAPDSFNPEDPYADPVALHEAREASVWRKEVRIEKAKILRERMKQCYIKEGVNHLQNCREQVQRYLDSLQASRDKMQIFTSSGE
;
A
#
# COMPACT_ATOMS: atom_id res chain seq x y z
N MET A 1 0.08 5.35 34.62
CA MET A 1 -0.72 4.80 33.51
C MET A 1 0.21 4.70 32.31
N VAL A 2 0.50 3.49 31.81
CA VAL A 2 1.39 3.31 30.65
C VAL A 2 0.50 3.29 29.41
N TRP A 3 0.64 4.28 28.54
CA TRP A 3 -0.03 4.29 27.25
C TRP A 3 0.62 3.19 26.38
N LYS A 4 -0.11 2.09 26.19
CA LYS A 4 0.13 1.22 25.03
C LYS A 4 -0.37 2.01 23.83
N GLY A 5 0.47 2.16 22.81
CA GLY A 5 0.11 2.89 21.60
C GLY A 5 -1.11 2.30 20.87
N PRO A 6 -1.47 2.84 19.71
CA PRO A 6 -2.57 2.27 18.92
C PRO A 6 -2.26 0.82 18.56
N ASP A 7 -3.23 -0.06 18.74
CA ASP A 7 -3.16 -1.44 18.28
C ASP A 7 -3.29 -1.45 16.75
N ILE A 8 -2.19 -1.76 16.06
CA ILE A 8 -2.16 -1.75 14.59
C ILE A 8 -2.67 -3.11 14.11
N ILE A 9 -3.89 -3.14 13.57
CA ILE A 9 -4.47 -4.34 12.97
C ILE A 9 -3.80 -4.60 11.62
N GLN A 10 -2.75 -5.42 11.64
CA GLN A 10 -1.92 -5.69 10.47
C GLN A 10 -2.55 -6.75 9.53
N GLU A 11 -3.37 -7.64 10.09
CA GLU A 11 -3.97 -8.80 9.41
C GLU A 11 -5.48 -8.81 9.63
N ALA A 12 -6.23 -9.42 8.70
CA ALA A 12 -7.68 -9.53 8.87
C ALA A 12 -7.98 -10.60 9.94
N PRO A 13 -9.04 -10.45 10.74
CA PRO A 13 -9.41 -11.45 11.74
C PRO A 13 -9.82 -12.76 11.05
N ASP A 14 -9.43 -13.90 11.64
CA ASP A 14 -9.74 -15.25 11.11
C ASP A 14 -11.25 -15.55 11.03
N SER A 15 -12.08 -14.79 11.76
CA SER A 15 -13.53 -14.90 11.76
C SER A 15 -14.23 -14.19 10.59
N PHE A 16 -13.51 -13.41 9.77
CA PHE A 16 -14.12 -12.69 8.66
C PHE A 16 -14.42 -13.63 7.48
N ASN A 17 -15.70 -13.94 7.25
CA ASN A 17 -16.15 -14.66 6.06
C ASN A 17 -16.47 -13.67 4.92
N PRO A 18 -15.78 -13.72 3.76
CA PRO A 18 -16.08 -12.86 2.62
C PRO A 18 -17.46 -13.09 1.99
N GLU A 19 -18.05 -14.27 2.16
CA GLU A 19 -19.35 -14.63 1.57
C GLU A 19 -20.54 -14.05 2.35
N ASP A 20 -20.38 -13.82 3.65
CA ASP A 20 -21.35 -13.10 4.48
C ASP A 20 -20.66 -11.99 5.30
N PRO A 21 -20.42 -10.82 4.67
CA PRO A 21 -19.67 -9.73 5.30
C PRO A 21 -20.37 -9.07 6.49
N TYR A 22 -21.67 -9.30 6.67
CA TYR A 22 -22.50 -8.59 7.66
C TYR A 22 -22.88 -9.44 8.88
N ALA A 23 -22.47 -10.72 8.92
CA ALA A 23 -22.70 -11.60 10.07
C ALA A 23 -22.16 -11.01 11.38
N ASP A 24 -20.93 -10.47 11.34
CA ASP A 24 -20.25 -9.88 12.50
C ASP A 24 -19.77 -8.44 12.21
N PRO A 25 -20.41 -7.40 12.80
CA PRO A 25 -20.05 -6.02 12.52
C PRO A 25 -18.62 -5.67 12.96
N VAL A 26 -18.13 -6.27 14.06
CA VAL A 26 -16.78 -6.03 14.58
C VAL A 26 -15.72 -6.58 13.62
N ALA A 27 -15.87 -7.83 13.19
CA ALA A 27 -14.94 -8.47 12.26
C ALA A 27 -14.89 -7.73 10.90
N LEU A 28 -16.02 -7.19 10.45
CA LEU A 28 -16.08 -6.33 9.26
C LEU A 28 -15.27 -5.05 9.42
N HIS A 29 -15.35 -4.37 10.57
CA HIS A 29 -14.58 -3.16 10.85
C HIS A 29 -13.08 -3.44 10.87
N GLU A 30 -12.65 -4.48 11.59
CA GLU A 30 -11.24 -4.88 11.67
C GLU A 30 -10.68 -5.30 10.30
N ALA A 31 -11.47 -6.03 9.49
CA ALA A 31 -11.08 -6.39 8.12
C ALA A 31 -10.91 -5.16 7.22
N ARG A 32 -11.75 -4.13 7.39
CA ARG A 32 -11.63 -2.85 6.68
C ARG A 32 -10.37 -2.10 7.10
N GLU A 33 -10.11 -2.01 8.40
CA GLU A 33 -8.91 -1.37 8.94
C GLU A 33 -7.63 -2.05 8.43
N ALA A 34 -7.57 -3.39 8.48
CA ALA A 34 -6.46 -4.15 7.91
C ALA A 34 -6.27 -3.90 6.40
N SER A 35 -7.37 -3.73 5.66
CA SER A 35 -7.33 -3.42 4.22
C SER A 35 -6.78 -2.02 3.96
N VAL A 36 -7.22 -1.02 4.72
CA VAL A 36 -6.73 0.37 4.64
C VAL A 36 -5.25 0.41 4.96
N TRP A 37 -4.83 -0.21 6.06
CA TRP A 37 -3.42 -0.30 6.44
C TRP A 37 -2.56 -0.91 5.32
N ARG A 38 -2.98 -2.03 4.73
CA ARG A 38 -2.26 -2.65 3.60
C ARG A 38 -2.14 -1.72 2.39
N LYS A 39 -3.15 -0.87 2.13
CA LYS A 39 -3.10 0.14 1.06
C LYS A 39 -2.10 1.24 1.41
N GLU A 40 -2.17 1.77 2.63
CA GLU A 40 -1.25 2.80 3.11
C GLU A 40 0.20 2.32 3.09
N VAL A 41 0.49 1.11 3.56
CA VAL A 41 1.83 0.52 3.49
C VAL A 41 2.35 0.45 2.05
N ARG A 42 1.50 0.15 1.07
CA ARG A 42 1.90 0.16 -0.35
C ARG A 42 2.19 1.57 -0.85
N ILE A 43 1.38 2.55 -0.45
CA ILE A 43 1.57 3.97 -0.79
C ILE A 43 2.90 4.47 -0.19
N GLU A 44 3.17 4.19 1.08
CA GLU A 44 4.42 4.58 1.75
C GLU A 44 5.64 3.92 1.13
N LYS A 45 5.55 2.63 0.74
CA LYS A 45 6.61 1.97 -0.04
C LYS A 45 6.88 2.68 -1.36
N ALA A 46 5.85 3.11 -2.08
CA ALA A 46 6.01 3.88 -3.31
C ALA A 46 6.63 5.27 -3.06
N LYS A 47 6.28 5.93 -1.95
CA LYS A 47 6.92 7.21 -1.54
C LYS A 47 8.41 7.04 -1.26
N ILE A 48 8.81 5.96 -0.57
CA ILE A 48 10.23 5.64 -0.32
C ILE A 48 10.99 5.47 -1.64
N LEU A 49 10.42 4.74 -2.62
CA LEU A 49 11.04 4.56 -3.94
C LEU A 49 11.18 5.89 -4.69
N ARG A 50 10.15 6.75 -4.62
CA ARG A 50 10.20 8.09 -5.22
C ARG A 50 11.32 8.93 -4.63
N GLU A 51 11.53 8.85 -3.31
CA GLU A 51 12.61 9.60 -2.66
C GLU A 51 14.00 9.08 -3.06
N ARG A 52 14.17 7.76 -3.14
CA ARG A 52 15.41 7.15 -3.66
C ARG A 52 15.71 7.57 -5.10
N MET A 53 14.68 7.64 -5.95
CA MET A 53 14.81 8.11 -7.32
C MET A 53 15.28 9.57 -7.38
N LYS A 54 14.70 10.47 -6.58
CA LYS A 54 15.16 11.87 -6.49
C LYS A 54 16.61 11.95 -6.02
N GLN A 55 16.99 11.16 -5.03
CA GLN A 55 18.38 11.11 -4.56
C GLN A 55 19.33 10.64 -5.66
N CYS A 56 18.95 9.64 -6.46
CA CYS A 56 19.74 9.20 -7.60
C CYS A 56 19.92 10.33 -8.63
N TYR A 57 18.83 11.04 -8.96
CA TYR A 57 18.86 12.17 -9.87
C TYR A 57 19.83 13.28 -9.40
N ILE A 58 19.80 13.61 -8.10
CA ILE A 58 20.68 14.63 -7.51
C ILE A 58 22.15 14.17 -7.50
N LYS A 59 22.42 12.88 -7.25
CA LYS A 59 23.79 12.33 -7.18
C LYS A 59 24.47 12.22 -8.54
N GLU A 60 23.74 11.73 -9.55
CA GLU A 60 24.30 11.42 -10.87
C GLU A 60 24.39 12.65 -11.79
N GLY A 61 23.54 13.66 -11.57
CA GLY A 61 23.51 14.88 -12.39
C GLY A 61 23.21 14.58 -13.86
N VAL A 62 24.20 14.70 -14.74
CA VAL A 62 24.02 14.53 -16.19
C VAL A 62 23.80 13.07 -16.58
N ASN A 63 24.35 12.10 -15.83
CA ASN A 63 24.28 10.67 -16.20
C ASN A 63 23.05 9.93 -15.62
N HIS A 64 22.04 10.65 -15.13
CA HIS A 64 20.89 10.03 -14.48
C HIS A 64 20.08 9.09 -15.41
N LEU A 65 20.13 9.31 -16.72
CA LEU A 65 19.40 8.50 -17.70
C LEU A 65 19.89 7.04 -17.76
N GLN A 66 21.19 6.80 -17.59
CA GLN A 66 21.74 5.44 -17.61
C GLN A 66 21.68 4.80 -16.22
N ASN A 67 22.12 5.55 -15.19
CA ASN A 67 22.32 4.99 -13.86
C ASN A 67 21.04 4.87 -13.02
N CYS A 68 20.03 5.76 -13.21
CA CYS A 68 18.81 5.73 -12.41
C CYS A 68 17.67 4.89 -13.00
N ARG A 69 17.87 4.23 -14.15
CA ARG A 69 16.83 3.45 -14.86
C ARG A 69 16.17 2.40 -13.97
N GLU A 70 16.96 1.67 -13.19
CA GLU A 70 16.44 0.61 -12.31
C GLU A 70 15.54 1.17 -11.21
N GLN A 71 15.92 2.30 -10.59
CA GLN A 71 15.10 2.94 -9.55
C GLN A 71 13.77 3.43 -10.12
N VAL A 72 13.77 3.94 -11.36
CA VAL A 72 12.56 4.35 -12.07
C VAL A 72 11.67 3.14 -12.37
N GLN A 73 12.22 2.04 -12.88
CA GLN A 73 11.45 0.81 -13.15
C GLN A 73 10.76 0.30 -11.88
N ARG A 74 11.51 0.15 -10.78
CA ARG A 74 10.94 -0.27 -9.48
C ARG A 74 9.81 0.64 -9.01
N TYR A 75 9.93 1.96 -9.22
CA TYR A 75 8.87 2.92 -8.89
C TYR A 75 7.63 2.73 -9.77
N LEU A 76 7.80 2.60 -11.09
CA LEU A 76 6.69 2.36 -12.02
C LEU A 76 5.96 1.05 -11.73
N ASP A 77 6.69 -0.01 -11.43
CA ASP A 77 6.11 -1.31 -11.04
C ASP A 77 5.26 -1.18 -9.77
N SER A 78 5.72 -0.37 -8.80
CA SER A 78 4.96 -0.10 -7.58
C SER A 78 3.68 0.71 -7.82
N LEU A 79 3.69 1.59 -8.83
CA LEU A 79 2.50 2.37 -9.23
C LEU A 79 1.48 1.52 -9.97
N GLN A 80 1.92 0.62 -10.85
CA GLN A 80 1.02 -0.32 -11.53
C GLN A 80 0.32 -1.23 -10.51
N ALA A 81 1.09 -1.85 -9.62
CA ALA A 81 0.56 -2.74 -8.59
C ALA A 81 -0.41 -2.06 -7.61
N SER A 82 -0.29 -0.75 -7.41
CA SER A 82 -1.21 0.04 -6.57
C SER A 82 -2.46 0.50 -7.33
N ARG A 83 -2.34 0.80 -8.64
CA ARG A 83 -3.46 1.17 -9.50
C ARG A 83 -4.44 0.01 -9.72
N ASP A 84 -3.94 -1.18 -10.03
CA ASP A 84 -4.77 -2.35 -10.34
C ASP A 84 -5.69 -2.72 -9.15
N LYS A 85 -5.17 -2.59 -7.92
CA LYS A 85 -5.95 -2.87 -6.70
C LYS A 85 -6.92 -1.76 -6.30
N MET A 86 -6.76 -0.56 -6.88
CA MET A 86 -7.71 0.53 -6.72
C MET A 86 -8.90 0.36 -7.68
N GLN A 87 -8.65 -0.18 -8.89
CA GLN A 87 -9.69 -0.44 -9.89
C GLN A 87 -10.60 -1.63 -9.55
N ILE A 88 -10.10 -2.65 -8.83
CA ILE A 88 -10.93 -3.79 -8.37
C ILE A 88 -12.09 -3.35 -7.45
N PHE A 89 -11.96 -2.22 -6.75
CA PHE A 89 -13.05 -1.66 -5.93
C PHE A 89 -14.09 -0.90 -6.77
N THR A 90 -13.71 -0.38 -7.95
CA THR A 90 -14.63 0.32 -8.86
C THR A 90 -15.38 -0.61 -9.81
N SER A 91 -14.99 -1.89 -9.89
CA SER A 91 -15.59 -2.88 -10.80
C SER A 91 -16.48 -3.92 -10.11
N SER A 92 -16.70 -3.82 -8.79
CA SER A 92 -17.65 -4.68 -8.05
C SER A 92 -18.99 -3.97 -7.79
N GLY A 93 -19.35 -3.06 -8.70
CA GLY A 93 -20.60 -2.31 -8.71
C GLY A 93 -21.39 -2.51 -10.01
N GLU A 94 -21.46 -3.76 -10.48
CA GLU A 94 -22.52 -4.26 -11.37
C GLU A 94 -23.24 -5.41 -10.65
#